data_AF-A0A0F4RDH3-F1
#
_entry.id   AF-A0A0F4RDH3-F1
#
_cell.length_a   1.000
_cell.length_b   1.000
_cell.length_c   1.000
_cell.angle_alpha   90.00
_cell.angle_beta   90.00
_cell.angle_gamma   90.00
#
_symmetry.space_group_name_H-M   'P 1'
#
loop_
_entity.id
_entity.type
_entity.pdbx_description
1 polymer ?
#
loop_
_entity_poly.entity_id
_entity_poly.type
_entity_poly.pdbx_seq_one_letter_code
_entity_poly.pdbx_strand_id
1 'polypeptide(L)' 'MTSKDVPLSIDDIVDFYRQWPSLRLRVQDIIDAPQHDADQAEILNWMIKIIDRIGPNDLAPNELIQH' A
#
# COMPACT_ATOMS: atom_id res chain seq x y z
N MET A 1 18.42 -14.22 -13.15
CA MET A 1 18.52 -14.01 -11.69
C MET A 1 17.11 -13.91 -11.17
N THR A 2 16.66 -14.88 -10.37
CA THR A 2 15.27 -14.97 -9.90
C THR A 2 15.00 -13.85 -8.91
N SER A 3 14.31 -12.79 -9.33
CA SER A 3 13.71 -11.83 -8.41
C SER A 3 12.83 -12.62 -7.46
N LYS A 4 13.26 -12.70 -6.21
CA LYS A 4 12.61 -13.47 -5.16
C LYS A 4 11.34 -12.70 -4.81
N ASP A 5 10.25 -13.01 -5.51
CA ASP A 5 8.92 -12.52 -5.20
C ASP A 5 8.60 -13.00 -3.78
N VAL A 6 8.86 -12.15 -2.79
CA VAL A 6 8.48 -12.42 -1.40
C VAL A 6 6.95 -12.40 -1.41
N PRO A 7 6.27 -13.53 -1.13
CA PRO A 7 4.82 -13.54 -1.11
C PRO A 7 4.36 -12.48 -0.10
N LEU A 8 3.56 -11.54 -0.58
CA LEU A 8 2.93 -10.53 0.23
C LEU A 8 1.83 -11.20 1.05
N SER A 9 2.19 -11.89 2.12
CA SER A 9 1.23 -12.31 3.15
C SER A 9 0.83 -11.06 3.93
N ILE A 10 -0.30 -10.50 3.52
CA ILE A 10 -0.96 -9.37 4.17
C ILE A 10 -2.27 -9.93 4.70
N ASP A 11 -2.31 -10.26 5.98
CA ASP A 11 -3.46 -10.89 6.62
C ASP A 11 -4.51 -9.87 7.08
N ASP A 12 -4.07 -8.68 7.52
CA ASP A 12 -4.96 -7.60 7.94
C ASP A 12 -4.42 -6.19 7.61
N ILE A 13 -5.22 -5.17 7.94
CA ILE A 13 -4.91 -3.76 7.67
C ILE A 13 -3.72 -3.24 8.49
N VAL A 14 -3.47 -3.79 9.68
CA VAL A 14 -2.33 -3.43 10.54
C VAL A 14 -1.06 -3.99 9.93
N ASP A 15 -1.09 -5.22 9.42
CA ASP A 15 0.02 -5.83 8.71
C ASP A 15 0.31 -5.12 7.38
N PHE A 16 -0.73 -4.72 6.63
CA PHE A 16 -0.57 -3.86 5.46
C PHE A 16 0.13 -2.55 5.82
N TYR A 17 -0.34 -1.87 6.87
CA TYR A 17 0.24 -0.59 7.32
C TYR A 17 1.71 -0.73 7.73
N ARG A 18 2.06 -1.80 8.45
CA ARG A 18 3.46 -2.08 8.83
C ARG A 18 4.35 -2.33 7.62
N GLN A 19 3.83 -2.99 6.59
CA GLN A 19 4.57 -3.29 5.36
C GLN A 19 4.56 -2.12 4.36
N TRP A 20 3.66 -1.14 4.53
CA TRP A 20 3.45 -0.04 3.59
C TRP A 20 4.73 0.70 3.20
N PRO A 21 5.68 1.04 4.09
CA PRO A 21 6.91 1.74 3.68
C PRO A 21 7.70 1.00 2.61
N SER A 22 7.72 -0.34 2.65
CA SER A 22 8.39 -1.18 1.64
C SER A 22 7.54 -1.34 0.37
N LEU A 23 6.23 -1.49 0.52
CA LEU A 23 5.29 -1.59 -0.60
C LEU A 23 5.25 -0.30 -1.41
N ARG A 24 5.24 0.86 -0.74
CA ARG A 24 5.24 2.19 -1.35
C ARG A 24 6.41 2.37 -2.30
N LEU A 25 7.59 1.90 -1.93
CA LEU A 25 8.78 1.95 -2.82
C LEU A 25 8.57 1.09 -4.06
N ARG A 26 8.02 -0.12 -3.92
CA ARG A 26 7.70 -0.97 -5.07
C ARG A 26 6.63 -0.36 -5.97
N VAL A 27 5.61 0.29 -5.40
CA VAL A 27 4.57 1.00 -6.16
C VAL A 27 5.18 2.20 -6.90
N GLN A 28 6.13 2.91 -6.28
CA GLN A 28 6.85 4.00 -6.94
C GLN A 28 7.68 3.49 -8.12
N ASP A 29 8.42 2.38 -7.96
CA ASP A 29 9.17 1.76 -9.05
C ASP A 29 8.25 1.33 -10.22
N ILE A 30 7.02 0.92 -9.92
CA ILE A 30 6.00 0.59 -10.94
C ILE A 30 5.54 1.86 -11.68
N ILE A 31 5.29 2.95 -10.95
CA ILE A 31 4.91 4.25 -11.54
C ILE A 31 6.02 4.77 -12.47
N ASP A 32 7.28 4.64 -12.04
CA ASP A 32 8.43 5.17 -12.76
C ASP A 32 8.84 4.27 -13.95
N ALA A 33 8.23 3.09 -14.09
CA ALA A 33 8.53 2.19 -15.19
C ALA A 33 8.04 2.77 -16.53
N PRO A 34 8.88 2.76 -17.59
CA PRO A 34 8.64 3.46 -18.85
C PRO A 34 7.45 2.94 -19.69
N GLN A 35 6.79 1.88 -19.22
CA GLN A 35 5.64 1.24 -19.87
C GLN A 35 4.28 1.63 -19.29
N HIS A 36 4.24 2.46 -18.24
CA HIS A 36 2.97 2.89 -17.65
C HIS A 36 2.39 4.09 -18.39
N ASP A 37 1.10 3.96 -18.72
CA ASP A 37 0.29 5.06 -19.20
C ASP A 37 0.16 6.14 -18.12
N ALA A 38 0.13 7.41 -18.54
CA ALA A 38 0.13 8.56 -17.63
C ALA A 38 -1.08 8.54 -16.68
N ASP A 39 -2.23 8.10 -17.18
CA ASP A 39 -3.46 7.98 -16.40
C ASP A 39 -3.33 6.91 -15.30
N GLN A 40 -2.65 5.79 -15.60
CA GLN A 40 -2.42 4.72 -14.64
C GLN A 40 -1.42 5.15 -13.56
N ALA A 41 -0.36 5.85 -13.97
CA ALA A 41 0.60 6.45 -13.04
C ALA A 41 -0.10 7.45 -12.11
N GLU A 42 -1.02 8.26 -12.61
CA GLU A 42 -1.78 9.22 -11.80
C GLU A 42 -2.68 8.51 -10.77
N ILE A 43 -3.40 7.46 -11.17
CA ILE A 43 -4.24 6.68 -10.25
C ILE A 43 -3.41 6.09 -9.12
N LEU A 44 -2.26 5.48 -9.43
CA LEU A 44 -1.35 4.91 -8.42
C LEU A 44 -0.78 5.99 -7.48
N ASN A 45 -0.45 7.17 -8.01
CA ASN A 45 -0.04 8.32 -7.19
C ASN A 45 -1.15 8.76 -6.22
N TRP A 46 -2.41 8.75 -6.65
CA TRP A 46 -3.55 9.03 -5.77
C TRP A 46 -3.71 7.96 -4.69
N MET A 47 -3.50 6.68 -5.02
CA MET A 47 -3.52 5.59 -4.04
C MET A 47 -2.42 5.77 -2.98
N ILE A 48 -1.18 6.10 -3.39
CA ILE A 48 -0.10 6.40 -2.45
C ILE A 48 -0.51 7.54 -1.50
N LYS A 49 -1.06 8.64 -2.02
CA LYS A 49 -1.48 9.79 -1.19
C LYS A 49 -2.56 9.45 -0.18
N ILE A 50 -3.50 8.57 -0.52
CA ILE A 50 -4.55 8.14 0.41
C ILE A 50 -3.94 7.28 1.51
N ILE A 51 -3.10 6.33 1.15
CA ILE A 51 -2.50 5.39 2.12
C ILE A 51 -1.49 6.10 3.03
N ASP A 52 -0.71 7.05 2.51
CA ASP A 52 0.22 7.90 3.29
C ASP A 52 -0.51 8.75 4.34
N ARG A 53 -1.82 8.97 4.20
CA ARG A 53 -2.66 9.70 5.18
C ARG A 53 -3.25 8.81 6.27
N ILE A 54 -3.21 7.49 6.10
CA ILE A 54 -3.68 6.56 7.12
C ILE A 54 -2.67 6.60 8.27
N GLY A 55 -3.13 6.98 9.45
CA GLY A 55 -2.36 6.96 10.68
C GLY A 55 -2.77 5.82 11.60
N PRO A 56 -2.05 5.59 12.71
CA PRO A 56 -2.40 4.57 13.69
C PRO A 56 -3.83 4.69 14.25
N ASN A 57 -4.40 5.90 14.28
CA ASN A 57 -5.76 6.16 14.75
C ASN A 57 -6.83 5.68 13.76
N ASP A 58 -6.52 5.62 12.47
CA ASP A 58 -7.42 5.12 11.42
C ASP A 58 -7.47 3.59 11.38
N LEU A 59 -6.50 2.94 12.03
CA LEU A 59 -6.40 1.48 12.17
C LEU A 59 -7.17 0.96 13.39
N ALA A 60 -7.80 1.85 14.17
CA ALA A 60 -8.52 1.46 15.38
C ALA A 60 -9.70 0.55 15.03
N PRO A 61 -9.81 -0.64 15.67
CA PRO A 61 -10.85 -1.60 15.34
C PRO A 61 -12.20 -1.09 15.83
N ASN A 62 -13.18 -1.06 14.93
CA ASN A 62 -14.58 -1.01 15.32
C ASN A 62 -15.04 -2.40 15.84
N GLU A 63 -14.38 -2.89 16.88
CA GLU A 63 -14.82 -3.94 17.82
C GLU A 63 -15.36 -3.28 19.11
N LEU A 64 -15.91 -2.06 19.03
CA LEU A 64 -16.51 -1.33 20.16
C LEU A 64 -18.01 -1.06 19.97
N ILE A 65 -18.72 -1.96 19.27
CA ILE A 65 -20.19 -2.05 19.37
C ILE A 65 -20.58 -3.53 19.51
N GLN A 66 -20.25 -4.11 20.67
CA GLN A 66 -21.17 -5.05 21.31
C GLN A 66 -21.83 -4.31 22.47
N HIS A 67 -23.02 -3.76 22.22
CA HIS A 67 -24.03 -3.48 23.23
C HIS A 67 -25.41 -3.66 22.63
#